data_AF-A0A661ED96-F1
#
_entry.id   AF-A0A661ED96-F1
#
_cell.length_a   1.000
_cell.length_b   1.000
_cell.length_c   1.000
_cell.angle_alpha   90.00
_cell.angle_beta   90.00
_cell.angle_gamma   90.00
#
_symmetry.space_group_name_H-M   'P 1'
#
loop_
_entity.id
_entity.type
_entity.pdbx_description
1 polymer ?
#
loop_
_entity_poly.entity_id
_entity_poly.type
_entity_poly.pdbx_seq_one_letter_code
_entity_poly.pdbx_strand_id
1 'polypeptide(L)'
;MIYCPKCLKANKNKDENCQQCHTSFVDINTPLDGGDRVKVMAFFVIMALTFGSIIPPAIILIAIYIMKKDKKFSPIIKIENIIDTLYWLAIIASILAFGNWFYYNQQDDHVLLYMLSFFVTIIGATVMYFLFSWLFFKPLLRHNKWVAENGIFSNIITKKAKTNSAKIIGHDKLSSFSVADEMIKWHDLLKKGLISQEEFDQAKQKLLNQSN
;
A
#
# COMPACT_ATOMS: atom_id res chain seq x y z
N MET A 1 -23.62 9.97 -2.86
CA MET A 1 -23.94 9.04 -1.75
C MET A 1 -22.93 9.27 -0.66
N ILE A 2 -23.40 9.61 0.53
CA ILE A 2 -22.56 9.82 1.73
C ILE A 2 -22.68 8.55 2.56
N TYR A 3 -21.57 7.98 3.00
CA TYR A 3 -21.57 6.75 3.79
C TYR A 3 -21.42 7.08 5.27
N CYS A 4 -22.20 6.41 6.11
CA CYS A 4 -22.15 6.55 7.56
C CYS A 4 -20.83 5.98 8.10
N PRO A 5 -20.00 6.74 8.82
CA PRO A 5 -18.69 6.28 9.29
C PRO A 5 -18.78 5.14 10.33
N LYS A 6 -19.88 5.07 11.08
CA LYS A 6 -20.12 3.99 12.07
C LYS A 6 -20.73 2.74 11.47
N CYS A 7 -21.66 2.89 10.55
CA CYS A 7 -22.53 1.83 10.08
C CYS A 7 -22.32 1.41 8.62
N LEU A 8 -21.46 2.13 7.90
CA LEU A 8 -21.03 1.86 6.53
C LEU A 8 -22.17 1.68 5.50
N LYS A 9 -23.38 2.15 5.82
CA LYS A 9 -24.50 2.18 4.87
C LYS A 9 -24.50 3.49 4.07
N ALA A 10 -24.86 3.36 2.79
CA ALA A 10 -25.06 4.48 1.89
C ALA A 10 -26.28 5.29 2.33
N ASN A 11 -26.09 6.58 2.62
CA ASN A 11 -27.19 7.51 2.78
C ASN A 11 -27.68 7.92 1.38
N LYS A 12 -28.92 7.51 1.07
CA LYS A 12 -29.61 7.85 -0.18
C LYS A 12 -30.24 9.24 -0.11
N ASN A 13 -30.58 9.70 1.10
CA ASN A 13 -31.09 11.05 1.33
C ASN A 13 -29.92 11.95 1.71
N LYS A 14 -29.90 13.21 1.28
CA LYS A 14 -28.87 14.19 1.69
C LYS A 14 -29.10 14.69 3.14
N ASP A 15 -29.59 13.81 4.01
CA ASP A 15 -29.88 14.15 5.41
C ASP A 15 -28.55 14.24 6.16
N GLU A 16 -28.42 15.19 7.09
CA GLU A 16 -27.20 15.46 7.85
C GLU A 16 -26.86 14.36 8.88
N ASN A 17 -27.82 13.46 9.15
CA ASN A 17 -27.71 12.40 10.15
C ASN A 17 -28.08 11.04 9.55
N CYS A 18 -27.35 9.98 9.91
CA CYS A 18 -27.70 8.63 9.49
C CYS A 18 -28.94 8.14 10.24
N GLN A 19 -30.04 7.84 9.52
CA GLN A 19 -31.32 7.38 10.11
C GLN A 19 -31.18 6.12 10.99
N GLN A 20 -30.16 5.29 10.76
CA GLN A 20 -29.99 4.05 11.54
C GLN A 20 -29.11 4.23 12.79
N CYS A 21 -28.28 5.27 12.84
CA CYS A 21 -27.28 5.45 13.91
C CYS A 21 -27.37 6.80 14.62
N HIS A 22 -28.29 7.67 14.17
CA HIS A 22 -28.49 9.05 14.66
C HIS A 22 -27.20 9.85 14.83
N THR A 23 -26.15 9.46 14.12
CA THR A 23 -24.82 10.08 14.18
C THR A 23 -24.72 11.01 12.98
N SER A 24 -24.26 12.25 13.21
CA SER A 24 -23.98 13.19 12.14
C SER A 24 -22.92 12.63 11.19
N PHE A 25 -23.02 12.96 9.91
CA PHE A 25 -21.94 12.70 8.96
C PHE A 25 -20.76 13.60 9.30
N VAL A 26 -20.05 13.29 10.40
CA VAL A 26 -18.82 13.98 10.76
C VAL A 26 -17.84 13.75 9.64
N ASP A 27 -17.44 14.86 9.05
CA ASP A 27 -16.49 14.97 7.96
C ASP A 27 -15.09 14.63 8.46
N ILE A 28 -14.79 13.34 8.62
CA ILE A 28 -13.46 12.90 9.03
C ILE A 28 -12.53 12.93 7.81
N ASN A 29 -11.97 14.12 7.51
CA ASN A 29 -10.76 14.26 6.70
C ASN A 29 -9.52 13.84 7.50
N THR A 30 -9.59 12.66 8.14
CA THR A 30 -8.48 12.12 8.91
C THR A 30 -7.58 11.30 7.99
N PRO A 31 -6.25 11.42 8.14
CA PRO A 31 -5.34 10.61 7.36
C PRO A 31 -5.57 9.13 7.65
N LEU A 32 -5.36 8.30 6.61
CA LEU A 32 -5.46 6.84 6.76
C LEU A 32 -4.50 6.40 7.89
N ASP A 33 -5.04 5.76 8.91
CA ASP A 33 -4.27 5.33 10.09
C ASP A 33 -3.18 4.30 9.72
N GLY A 34 -2.13 4.20 10.56
CA GLY A 34 -1.08 3.21 10.39
C GLY A 34 -1.61 1.78 10.34
N GLY A 35 -2.52 1.41 11.25
CA GLY A 35 -3.11 0.07 11.28
C GLY A 35 -3.99 -0.21 10.06
N ASP A 36 -4.77 0.77 9.63
CA ASP A 36 -5.64 0.63 8.46
C ASP A 36 -4.84 0.53 7.14
N ARG A 37 -3.67 1.16 7.04
CA ARG A 37 -2.73 0.93 5.93
C ARG A 37 -2.19 -0.48 5.90
N VAL A 38 -1.80 -1.02 7.06
CA VAL A 38 -1.28 -2.39 7.17
C VAL A 38 -2.35 -3.38 6.72
N LYS A 39 -3.62 -3.18 7.09
CA LYS A 39 -4.73 -4.01 6.60
C LYS A 39 -4.84 -3.98 5.07
N VAL A 40 -4.84 -2.79 4.47
CA VAL A 40 -4.93 -2.65 3.01
C VAL A 40 -3.73 -3.32 2.32
N MET A 41 -2.52 -3.18 2.86
CA MET A 41 -1.33 -3.86 2.33
C MET A 41 -1.42 -5.38 2.47
N ALA A 42 -1.82 -5.87 3.64
CA ALA A 42 -2.00 -7.29 3.91
C ALA A 42 -3.02 -7.91 2.94
N PHE A 43 -4.09 -7.17 2.60
CA PHE A 43 -5.03 -7.61 1.58
C PHE A 43 -4.35 -7.87 0.22
N PHE A 44 -3.51 -6.94 -0.27
CA PHE A 44 -2.79 -7.15 -1.54
C PHE A 44 -1.78 -8.30 -1.47
N VAL A 45 -1.12 -8.49 -0.32
CA VAL A 45 -0.20 -9.62 -0.12
C VAL A 45 -0.96 -10.95 -0.14
N ILE A 46 -2.05 -11.07 0.61
CA ILE A 46 -2.90 -12.27 0.63
C ILE A 46 -3.45 -12.55 -0.77
N MET A 47 -3.93 -11.52 -1.48
CA MET A 47 -4.36 -11.62 -2.87
C MET A 47 -3.29 -12.19 -3.80
N ALA A 48 -2.05 -11.71 -3.68
CA ALA A 48 -0.93 -12.18 -4.50
C ALA A 48 -0.50 -13.62 -4.17
N LEU A 49 -0.65 -14.04 -2.91
CA LEU A 49 -0.30 -15.40 -2.47
C LEU A 49 -1.38 -16.43 -2.77
N THR A 50 -2.65 -16.03 -2.74
CA THR A 50 -3.77 -16.97 -2.77
C THR A 50 -4.12 -17.42 -4.18
N PHE A 51 -3.98 -16.61 -5.24
CA PHE A 51 -4.46 -17.04 -6.56
C PHE A 51 -3.80 -16.38 -7.79
N GLY A 52 -3.66 -17.19 -8.85
CA GLY A 52 -3.41 -16.76 -10.24
C GLY A 52 -4.61 -16.13 -10.95
N SER A 53 -5.65 -15.72 -10.22
CA SER A 53 -6.79 -14.99 -10.76
C SER A 53 -6.46 -13.49 -10.82
N ILE A 54 -5.99 -13.06 -11.99
CA ILE A 54 -5.60 -11.67 -12.28
C ILE A 54 -6.81 -10.71 -12.20
N ILE A 55 -8.04 -11.24 -12.31
CA ILE A 55 -9.26 -10.45 -12.49
C ILE A 55 -9.58 -9.57 -11.26
N PRO A 56 -9.77 -10.08 -10.03
CA PRO A 56 -10.09 -9.21 -8.88
C PRO A 56 -9.01 -8.15 -8.56
N PRO A 57 -7.69 -8.46 -8.55
CA PRO A 57 -6.67 -7.44 -8.33
C PRO A 57 -6.65 -6.40 -9.44
N ALA A 58 -6.85 -6.78 -10.71
CA ALA A 58 -6.89 -5.83 -11.83
C ALA A 58 -8.05 -4.83 -11.68
N ILE A 59 -9.26 -5.30 -11.36
CA ILE A 59 -10.42 -4.41 -11.14
C ILE A 59 -10.15 -3.42 -10.00
N ILE A 60 -9.56 -3.90 -8.89
CA ILE A 60 -9.21 -3.07 -7.74
C ILE A 60 -8.19 -1.99 -8.13
N LEU A 61 -7.12 -2.36 -8.84
CA LEU A 61 -6.10 -1.43 -9.29
C LEU A 61 -6.65 -0.38 -10.26
N ILE A 62 -7.51 -0.79 -11.20
CA ILE A 62 -8.16 0.11 -12.16
C ILE A 62 -8.98 1.17 -11.41
N ALA A 63 -9.78 0.77 -10.42
CA ALA A 63 -10.57 1.76 -9.71
C ALA A 63 -9.74 2.65 -8.78
N ILE A 64 -8.64 2.15 -8.19
CA ILE A 64 -7.70 2.99 -7.45
C ILE A 64 -7.11 4.04 -8.40
N TYR A 65 -6.76 3.65 -9.63
CA TYR A 65 -6.28 4.57 -10.64
C TYR A 65 -7.33 5.63 -11.01
N ILE A 66 -8.58 5.22 -11.30
CA ILE A 66 -9.67 6.16 -11.62
C ILE A 66 -9.98 7.08 -10.43
N MET A 67 -10.01 6.54 -9.20
CA MET A 67 -10.21 7.33 -7.98
C MET A 67 -9.15 8.41 -7.84
N LYS A 68 -7.87 8.05 -8.06
CA LYS A 68 -6.75 9.00 -7.99
C LYS A 68 -6.85 10.07 -9.07
N LYS A 69 -7.27 9.70 -10.29
CA LYS A 69 -7.43 10.62 -11.41
C LYS A 69 -8.58 11.61 -11.17
N ASP A 70 -9.72 11.12 -10.72
CA ASP A 70 -10.95 11.90 -10.61
C ASP A 70 -11.12 12.58 -9.24
N LYS A 71 -10.23 12.28 -8.28
CA LYS A 71 -10.31 12.70 -6.87
C LYS A 71 -11.69 12.43 -6.23
N LYS A 72 -12.34 11.35 -6.64
CA LYS A 72 -13.67 10.94 -6.17
C LYS A 72 -13.61 9.51 -5.69
N PHE A 73 -14.23 9.22 -4.55
CA PHE A 73 -14.31 7.86 -4.00
C PHE A 73 -15.34 6.95 -4.69
N SER A 74 -16.17 7.50 -5.58
CA SER A 74 -17.21 6.77 -6.32
C SER A 74 -16.74 5.47 -7.00
N PRO A 75 -15.55 5.42 -7.65
CA PRO A 75 -15.04 4.18 -8.25
C PRO A 75 -14.84 3.04 -7.24
N ILE A 76 -14.40 3.33 -6.01
CA ILE A 76 -14.19 2.31 -4.97
C ILE A 76 -15.52 1.74 -4.47
N ILE A 77 -16.52 2.61 -4.29
CA ILE A 77 -17.90 2.19 -3.96
C ILE A 77 -18.47 1.27 -5.04
N LYS A 78 -18.23 1.59 -6.31
CA LYS A 78 -18.70 0.74 -7.42
C LYS A 78 -18.07 -0.65 -7.39
N ILE A 79 -16.81 -0.77 -6.96
CA ILE A 79 -16.17 -2.09 -6.83
C ILE A 79 -16.87 -2.95 -5.79
N GLU A 80 -17.30 -2.40 -4.66
CA GLU A 80 -18.00 -3.20 -3.64
C GLU A 80 -19.15 -4.00 -4.26
N ASN A 81 -20.00 -3.32 -5.04
CA ASN A 81 -21.12 -3.96 -5.74
C ASN A 81 -20.65 -4.96 -6.82
N ILE A 82 -19.58 -4.64 -7.55
CA ILE A 82 -19.02 -5.55 -8.56
C ILE A 82 -18.47 -6.82 -7.91
N ILE A 83 -17.71 -6.69 -6.82
CA ILE A 83 -17.14 -7.83 -6.09
C ILE A 83 -18.24 -8.66 -5.43
N ASP A 84 -19.27 -8.02 -4.87
CA ASP A 84 -20.45 -8.71 -4.35
C ASP A 84 -21.17 -9.52 -5.44
N THR A 85 -21.34 -8.92 -6.62
CA THR A 85 -21.93 -9.59 -7.78
C THR A 85 -21.06 -10.76 -8.26
N LEU A 86 -19.74 -10.57 -8.36
CA LEU A 86 -18.79 -11.62 -8.76
C LEU A 86 -18.75 -12.76 -7.76
N TYR A 87 -18.84 -12.46 -6.45
CA TYR A 87 -18.91 -13.46 -5.40
C TYR A 87 -20.14 -14.34 -5.55
N TRP A 88 -21.34 -13.76 -5.66
CA TRP A 88 -22.57 -14.53 -5.86
C TRP A 88 -22.56 -15.35 -7.15
N LEU A 89 -22.02 -14.78 -8.23
CA LEU A 89 -21.88 -15.48 -9.50
C LEU A 89 -20.95 -16.69 -9.38
N ALA A 90 -19.83 -16.57 -8.65
CA ALA A 90 -18.92 -17.66 -8.37
C ALA A 90 -19.56 -18.77 -7.52
N ILE A 91 -20.38 -18.42 -6.52
CA ILE A 91 -21.11 -19.41 -5.71
C ILE A 91 -22.12 -20.17 -6.57
N ILE A 92 -22.93 -19.48 -7.38
CA ILE A 92 -23.91 -20.11 -8.26
C ILE A 92 -23.21 -21.04 -9.27
N ALA A 93 -22.13 -20.57 -9.91
CA ALA A 93 -21.35 -21.38 -10.83
C ALA A 93 -20.77 -22.64 -10.16
N SER A 94 -20.29 -22.52 -8.92
CA SER A 94 -19.76 -23.64 -8.15
C SER A 94 -20.84 -24.68 -7.83
N ILE A 95 -22.03 -24.23 -7.42
CA ILE A 95 -23.18 -25.11 -7.13
C ILE A 95 -23.63 -25.86 -8.39
N LEU A 96 -23.74 -25.16 -9.53
CA LEU A 96 -24.14 -25.78 -10.79
C LEU A 96 -23.11 -26.80 -11.28
N ALA A 97 -21.82 -26.47 -11.19
CA ALA A 97 -20.74 -27.37 -11.56
C ALA A 97 -20.72 -28.63 -10.67
N PHE A 98 -20.88 -28.45 -9.36
CA PHE A 98 -20.93 -29.56 -8.42
C PHE A 98 -22.17 -30.44 -8.63
N GLY A 99 -23.35 -29.83 -8.81
CA GLY A 99 -24.59 -30.58 -9.05
C GLY A 99 -24.55 -31.40 -10.33
N ASN A 100 -23.98 -30.85 -11.40
CA ASN A 100 -23.77 -31.57 -12.66
C ASN A 100 -22.80 -32.75 -12.46
N TRP A 101 -21.65 -32.50 -11.82
CA TRP A 101 -20.68 -33.56 -11.53
C TRP A 101 -21.28 -34.68 -10.66
N PHE A 102 -22.02 -34.33 -9.61
CA PHE A 102 -22.64 -35.29 -8.69
C PHE A 102 -23.70 -36.16 -9.36
N TYR A 103 -24.48 -35.59 -10.30
CA TYR A 103 -25.49 -36.33 -11.04
C TYR A 103 -24.90 -37.44 -11.92
N TYR A 104 -23.78 -37.18 -12.58
CA TYR A 104 -23.15 -38.16 -13.48
C TYR A 104 -22.22 -39.15 -12.76
N ASN A 105 -21.64 -38.80 -11.62
CA ASN A 105 -20.57 -39.56 -10.97
C ASN A 105 -20.99 -40.13 -9.60
N GLN A 106 -22.26 -40.44 -9.42
CA GLN A 106 -22.79 -40.89 -8.13
C GLN A 106 -22.16 -42.21 -7.61
N GLN A 107 -21.65 -43.05 -8.51
CA GLN A 107 -21.00 -44.34 -8.19
C GLN A 107 -19.47 -44.27 -8.15
N ASP A 108 -18.88 -43.08 -8.22
CA ASP A 108 -17.42 -42.89 -8.16
C ASP A 108 -16.89 -43.03 -6.72
N ASP A 109 -15.80 -43.76 -6.54
CA ASP A 109 -15.13 -43.95 -5.24
C ASP A 109 -14.54 -42.63 -4.70
N HIS A 110 -14.35 -41.61 -5.56
CA HIS A 110 -13.77 -40.31 -5.19
C HIS A 110 -14.77 -39.27 -4.68
N VAL A 111 -16.04 -39.61 -4.49
CA VAL A 111 -17.11 -38.65 -4.09
C VAL A 111 -16.76 -37.82 -2.86
N LEU A 112 -16.12 -38.40 -1.85
CA LEU A 112 -15.72 -37.69 -0.64
C LEU A 112 -14.71 -36.56 -0.92
N LEU A 113 -13.75 -36.80 -1.82
CA LEU A 113 -12.71 -35.81 -2.17
C LEU A 113 -13.31 -34.62 -2.91
N TYR A 114 -14.21 -34.87 -3.87
CA TYR A 114 -14.89 -33.80 -4.62
C TYR A 114 -15.87 -33.00 -3.76
N MET A 115 -16.59 -33.68 -2.85
CA MET A 115 -17.38 -33.01 -1.81
C MET A 115 -16.52 -32.05 -0.98
N LEU A 116 -15.39 -32.54 -0.47
CA LEU A 116 -14.48 -31.70 0.33
C LEU A 116 -13.93 -30.53 -0.48
N SER A 117 -13.54 -30.76 -1.74
CA SER A 117 -13.09 -29.71 -2.64
C SER A 117 -14.15 -28.63 -2.85
N PHE A 118 -15.43 -29.01 -3.01
CA PHE A 118 -16.53 -28.05 -3.16
C PHE A 118 -16.75 -27.21 -1.90
N PHE A 119 -16.68 -27.81 -0.71
CA PHE A 119 -16.77 -27.03 0.53
C PHE A 119 -15.56 -26.09 0.70
N VAL A 120 -14.36 -26.55 0.39
CA VAL A 120 -13.14 -25.74 0.46
C VAL A 120 -13.21 -24.55 -0.49
N THR A 121 -13.73 -24.70 -1.71
CA THR A 121 -13.86 -23.58 -2.66
C THR A 121 -14.88 -22.54 -2.18
N ILE A 122 -16.03 -22.96 -1.65
CA ILE A 122 -17.03 -22.05 -1.08
C ILE A 122 -16.46 -21.31 0.12
N ILE A 123 -15.88 -22.05 1.09
CA ILE A 123 -15.30 -21.45 2.29
C ILE A 123 -14.19 -20.47 1.90
N GLY A 124 -13.32 -20.85 0.97
CA GLY A 124 -12.26 -19.99 0.45
C GLY A 124 -12.81 -18.70 -0.16
N ALA A 125 -13.85 -18.80 -1.01
CA ALA A 125 -14.50 -17.63 -1.59
C ALA A 125 -15.13 -16.71 -0.53
N THR A 126 -15.83 -17.28 0.46
CA THR A 126 -16.44 -16.51 1.56
C THR A 126 -15.39 -15.82 2.43
N VAL A 127 -14.30 -16.52 2.76
CA VAL A 127 -13.17 -15.93 3.51
C VAL A 127 -12.55 -14.79 2.70
N MET A 128 -12.32 -14.97 1.39
CA MET A 128 -11.76 -13.91 0.55
C MET A 128 -12.68 -12.69 0.43
N TYR A 129 -13.98 -12.89 0.27
CA TYR A 129 -14.97 -11.80 0.28
C TYR A 129 -14.98 -11.06 1.63
N PHE A 130 -14.93 -11.80 2.73
CA PHE A 130 -14.82 -11.23 4.07
C PHE A 130 -13.54 -10.40 4.23
N LEU A 131 -12.39 -10.93 3.80
CA LEU A 131 -11.11 -10.23 3.84
C LEU A 131 -11.13 -8.96 2.97
N PHE A 132 -11.75 -9.00 1.79
CA PHE A 132 -11.95 -7.81 0.96
C PHE A 132 -12.75 -6.74 1.72
N SER A 133 -13.88 -7.11 2.31
CA SER A 133 -14.70 -6.17 3.09
C SER A 133 -13.93 -5.61 4.28
N TRP A 134 -13.25 -6.46 5.04
CA TRP A 134 -12.64 -6.09 6.32
C TRP A 134 -11.28 -5.41 6.18
N LEU A 135 -10.39 -5.88 5.30
CA LEU A 135 -9.03 -5.37 5.16
C LEU A 135 -8.90 -4.25 4.13
N PHE A 136 -9.74 -4.26 3.09
CA PHE A 136 -9.64 -3.30 2.00
C PHE A 136 -10.76 -2.26 2.06
N PHE A 137 -12.02 -2.69 1.92
CA PHE A 137 -13.12 -1.78 1.69
C PHE A 137 -13.45 -0.92 2.91
N LYS A 138 -13.66 -1.52 4.09
CA LYS A 138 -14.01 -0.80 5.32
C LYS A 138 -12.97 0.26 5.72
N PRO A 139 -11.65 -0.04 5.74
CA PRO A 139 -10.62 0.96 6.02
C PRO A 139 -10.65 2.14 5.05
N LEU A 140 -10.79 1.86 3.74
CA LEU A 140 -10.84 2.92 2.72
C LEU A 140 -12.10 3.77 2.84
N LEU A 141 -13.24 3.14 3.16
CA LEU A 141 -14.51 3.85 3.31
C LEU A 141 -14.50 4.81 4.50
N ARG A 142 -13.86 4.43 5.61
CA ARG A 142 -13.71 5.29 6.81
C ARG A 142 -12.93 6.57 6.54
N HIS A 143 -11.97 6.52 5.61
CA HIS A 143 -11.07 7.63 5.27
C HIS A 143 -11.29 8.14 3.83
N ASN A 144 -12.52 8.01 3.31
CA ASN A 144 -12.82 8.17 1.89
C ASN A 144 -12.39 9.52 1.28
N LYS A 145 -12.57 10.65 1.98
CA LYS A 145 -12.22 11.99 1.49
C LYS A 145 -10.71 12.17 1.42
N TRP A 146 -10.02 11.86 2.51
CA TRP A 146 -8.56 11.94 2.56
C TRP A 146 -7.90 11.04 1.50
N VAL A 147 -8.42 9.81 1.35
CA VAL A 147 -7.94 8.83 0.36
C VAL A 147 -8.20 9.28 -1.07
N ALA A 148 -9.34 9.92 -1.36
CA ALA A 148 -9.65 10.42 -2.68
C ALA A 148 -8.70 11.57 -3.10
N GLU A 149 -8.31 12.43 -2.16
CA GLU A 149 -7.44 13.58 -2.43
C GLU A 149 -5.95 13.21 -2.46
N ASN A 150 -5.50 12.38 -1.51
CA ASN A 150 -4.09 12.09 -1.29
C ASN A 150 -3.68 10.70 -1.82
N GLY A 151 -4.62 9.79 -2.04
CA GLY A 151 -4.35 8.40 -2.38
C GLY A 151 -3.94 7.54 -1.18
N ILE A 152 -3.97 6.22 -1.37
CA ILE A 152 -3.82 5.20 -0.32
C ILE A 152 -2.38 5.15 0.27
N PHE A 153 -1.37 5.56 -0.50
CA PHE A 153 0.06 5.42 -0.16
C PHE A 153 0.84 6.75 -0.04
N SER A 154 0.17 7.91 -0.04
CA SER A 154 0.83 9.23 -0.05
C SER A 154 1.82 9.45 1.09
N ASN A 155 1.44 9.17 2.35
CA ASN A 155 2.37 9.44 3.47
C ASN A 155 3.63 8.55 3.47
N ILE A 156 3.65 7.44 2.73
CA ILE A 156 4.85 6.61 2.58
C ILE A 156 5.84 7.31 1.66
N ILE A 157 5.35 7.91 0.58
CA ILE A 157 6.18 8.63 -0.39
C ILE A 157 6.70 9.93 0.24
N THR A 158 5.88 10.70 0.95
CA THR A 158 6.34 11.92 1.64
C THR A 158 7.23 11.62 2.83
N LYS A 159 6.98 10.56 3.62
CA LYS A 159 7.96 10.14 4.64
C LYS A 159 9.25 9.66 3.99
N LYS A 160 9.22 8.84 2.94
CA LYS A 160 10.44 8.36 2.27
C LYS A 160 11.20 9.51 1.59
N ALA A 161 10.52 10.48 1.00
CA ALA A 161 11.13 11.69 0.46
C ALA A 161 11.74 12.57 1.55
N LYS A 162 11.03 12.77 2.68
CA LYS A 162 11.52 13.52 3.84
C LYS A 162 12.63 12.78 4.60
N THR A 163 12.61 11.45 4.61
CA THR A 163 13.67 10.63 5.21
C THR A 163 14.86 10.54 4.26
N ASN A 164 14.68 10.56 2.95
CA ASN A 164 15.78 10.61 1.99
C ASN A 164 16.41 12.01 1.90
N SER A 165 15.64 13.08 2.15
CA SER A 165 16.16 14.44 2.27
C SER A 165 16.68 14.79 3.67
N ALA A 166 16.25 14.08 4.72
CA ALA A 166 16.76 14.21 6.08
C ALA A 166 17.75 13.10 6.50
N LYS A 167 18.01 12.11 5.64
CA LYS A 167 19.12 11.14 5.75
C LYS A 167 20.27 11.61 4.87
N ILE A 168 20.65 12.87 5.05
CA ILE A 168 22.06 13.22 5.00
C ILE A 168 22.65 12.53 6.21
N ILE A 169 23.36 11.45 5.95
CA ILE A 169 24.20 10.74 6.90
C ILE A 169 25.10 11.80 7.54
N GLY A 170 24.74 12.16 8.76
CA GLY A 170 25.44 13.09 9.60
C GLY A 170 25.32 12.55 11.00
N HIS A 171 26.29 11.73 11.39
CA HIS A 171 27.21 12.09 12.48
C HIS A 171 27.73 10.82 13.17
N ASP A 172 28.70 10.16 12.54
CA ASP A 172 29.78 9.55 13.31
C ASP A 172 31.05 10.33 12.98
N LYS A 173 31.41 11.21 13.92
CA LYS A 173 32.74 11.77 14.05
C LYS A 173 33.75 10.63 13.96
N LEU A 174 34.56 10.62 12.91
CA LEU A 174 35.97 10.34 13.06
C LEU A 174 36.74 11.48 12.40
N SER A 175 37.37 12.24 13.27
CA SER A 175 38.36 13.27 12.98
C SER A 175 39.49 12.70 12.12
N SER A 176 39.49 13.08 10.86
CA SER A 176 40.70 13.40 10.09
C SER A 176 40.20 14.21 8.92
N PHE A 177 40.55 15.49 8.82
CA PHE A 177 40.52 16.12 7.50
C PHE A 177 41.29 15.18 6.58
N SER A 178 40.64 14.72 5.50
CA SER A 178 41.27 13.80 4.57
C SER A 178 42.57 14.44 4.12
N VAL A 179 43.70 13.74 4.29
CA VAL A 179 45.02 14.21 3.82
C VAL A 179 44.95 14.66 2.36
N ALA A 180 44.05 14.06 1.57
CA ALA A 180 43.76 14.47 0.21
C ALA A 180 43.19 15.90 0.10
N ASP A 181 42.23 16.28 0.96
CA ASP A 181 41.60 17.61 0.92
C ASP A 181 42.58 18.71 1.36
N GLU A 182 43.43 18.42 2.36
CA GLU A 182 44.49 19.34 2.76
C GLU A 182 45.56 19.46 1.67
N MET A 183 45.96 18.36 1.03
CA MET A 183 46.91 18.38 -0.08
C MET A 183 46.39 19.19 -1.27
N ILE A 184 45.08 19.11 -1.56
CA ILE A 184 44.42 19.93 -2.60
C ILE A 184 44.51 21.42 -2.25
N LYS A 185 44.31 21.79 -0.99
CA LYS A 185 44.41 23.18 -0.53
C LYS A 185 45.83 23.73 -0.64
N TRP A 186 46.83 22.96 -0.20
CA TRP A 186 48.23 23.36 -0.30
C TRP A 186 48.67 23.53 -1.75
N HIS A 187 48.19 22.67 -2.65
CA HIS A 187 48.50 22.75 -4.08
C HIS A 187 47.86 23.97 -4.74
N ASP A 188 46.66 24.38 -4.30
CA ASP A 188 46.01 25.61 -4.77
C ASP A 188 46.78 26.87 -4.34
N LEU A 189 47.38 26.87 -3.13
CA LEU A 189 48.23 27.96 -2.65
C LEU A 189 49.53 28.09 -3.45
N LEU A 190 50.14 26.95 -3.81
CA LEU A 190 51.34 26.91 -4.66
C LEU A 190 51.02 27.47 -6.06
N LYS A 191 49.91 27.04 -6.67
CA LYS A 191 49.46 27.53 -7.98
C LYS A 191 49.20 29.04 -7.99
N LYS A 192 48.75 29.59 -6.87
CA LYS A 192 48.52 31.03 -6.70
C LYS A 192 49.81 31.81 -6.40
N GLY A 193 50.96 31.14 -6.30
CA GLY A 193 52.24 31.76 -5.98
C GLY A 193 52.31 32.32 -4.55
N LEU A 194 51.41 31.88 -3.66
CA LEU A 194 51.30 32.39 -2.28
C LEU A 194 52.24 31.65 -1.32
N ILE A 195 52.76 30.50 -1.74
CA ILE A 195 53.76 29.72 -1.00
C ILE A 195 54.84 29.26 -1.98
N SER A 196 56.04 29.03 -1.45
CA SER A 196 57.15 28.49 -2.22
C SER A 196 57.02 26.96 -2.38
N GLN A 197 57.74 26.40 -3.37
CA GLN A 197 57.80 24.94 -3.57
C GLN A 197 58.32 24.20 -2.33
N GLU A 198 59.25 24.83 -1.60
CA GLU A 198 59.85 24.27 -0.38
C GLU A 198 58.84 24.17 0.78
N GLU A 199 57.98 25.18 0.95
CA GLU A 199 56.91 25.17 1.96
C GLU A 199 55.82 24.13 1.64
N PHE A 200 55.52 23.95 0.35
CA PHE A 200 54.61 22.91 -0.11
C PHE A 200 55.15 21.50 0.18
N ASP A 201 56.43 21.25 -0.08
CA ASP A 201 57.05 19.94 0.14
C ASP A 201 57.17 19.60 1.64
N GLN A 202 57.43 20.59 2.50
CA GLN A 202 57.39 20.41 3.96
C GLN A 202 55.98 20.09 4.48
N ALA A 203 54.94 20.76 3.96
CA ALA A 203 53.56 20.48 4.33
C ALA A 203 53.13 19.07 3.87
N LYS A 204 53.51 18.68 2.65
CA LYS A 204 53.24 17.35 2.11
C LYS A 204 53.87 16.23 2.95
N GLN A 205 55.11 16.39 3.40
CA GLN A 205 55.77 15.40 4.27
C GLN A 205 55.09 15.29 5.64
N LYS A 206 54.67 16.41 6.23
CA LYS A 206 53.93 16.40 7.51
C LYS A 206 52.60 15.67 7.41
N LEU A 207 51.88 15.84 6.30
CA LEU A 207 50.60 15.20 6.05
C LEU A 207 50.73 13.69 5.77
N LEU A 208 51.78 13.27 5.05
CA LEU A 208 52.04 11.85 4.79
C LEU A 208 52.48 11.08 6.05
N ASN A 209 53.17 11.74 6.99
CA ASN A 209 53.55 11.14 8.27
C ASN A 209 52.39 11.08 9.29
N GLN A 210 51.31 11.85 9.08
CA GLN A 210 50.10 11.81 9.92
C GLN A 210 49.11 10.70 9.52
N SER A 211 49.25 10.09 8.32
CA SER A 211 48.37 9.03 7.83
C SER A 211 48.91 7.61 8.03
N ASN A 212 50.07 7.44 8.68
CA ASN A 212 50.64 6.16 9.12
C ASN A 212 50.47 6.02 10.62
#